data_AF-A0A7S2VAY3-F1
#
_entry.id   AF-A0A7S2VAY3-F1
#
_cell.length_a   1.000
_cell.length_b   1.000
_cell.length_c   1.000
_cell.angle_alpha   90.00
_cell.angle_beta   90.00
_cell.angle_gamma   90.00
#
_symmetry.space_group_name_H-M   'P 1'
#
loop_
_entity.id
_entity.type
_entity.pdbx_description
1 polymer ?
#
loop_
_entity_poly.entity_id
_entity_poly.type
_entity_poly.pdbx_seq_one_letter_code
_entity_poly.pdbx_strand_id
1 'polypeptide(L)'
;MMKKVKPKWEKMENARRAKLGGPELHKEKGDDLYKNAQFEPAIVEYTKCLDGLKGAEKQSELALKALANRAACYKQISNFDGTIEDCTAVLEVEPENVKALIRRAQAFEGVERYRFALQDVKTVLSMPYQKVGKANFDLCNGMQHRLSRTVAQLKQMNSS
;
A
#
# COMPACT_ATOMS: atom_id res chain seq x y z
N MET A 1 12.44 -9.73 -45.06
CA MET A 1 12.00 -9.30 -43.70
C MET A 1 13.19 -9.34 -42.75
N MET A 2 13.66 -8.20 -42.23
CA MET A 2 14.70 -8.20 -41.19
C MET A 2 14.11 -8.70 -39.87
N LYS A 3 14.67 -9.78 -39.31
CA LYS A 3 14.33 -10.23 -37.94
C LYS A 3 14.81 -9.15 -36.97
N LYS A 4 13.90 -8.48 -36.27
CA LYS A 4 14.25 -7.49 -35.23
C LYS A 4 15.13 -8.18 -34.18
N VAL A 5 16.38 -7.73 -34.04
CA VAL A 5 17.33 -8.25 -33.05
C VAL A 5 16.89 -7.78 -31.67
N LYS A 6 16.52 -8.72 -30.80
CA LYS A 6 16.10 -8.42 -29.43
C LYS A 6 17.27 -7.83 -28.63
N PRO A 7 17.06 -6.72 -27.89
CA PRO A 7 18.10 -6.11 -27.05
C PRO A 7 18.68 -7.08 -26.01
N LYS A 8 19.95 -6.90 -25.64
CA LYS A 8 20.60 -7.72 -24.61
C LYS A 8 19.88 -7.65 -23.26
N TRP A 9 19.30 -6.50 -22.90
CA TRP A 9 18.55 -6.33 -21.65
C TRP A 9 17.29 -7.21 -21.59
N GLU A 10 16.59 -7.39 -22.71
CA GLU A 10 15.39 -8.24 -22.79
C GLU A 10 15.73 -9.70 -22.49
N LYS A 11 16.87 -10.20 -23.01
CA LYS A 11 17.35 -11.55 -22.70
C LYS A 11 17.74 -11.70 -21.23
N MET A 12 18.42 -10.70 -20.66
CA MET A 12 18.83 -10.72 -19.25
C MET A 12 17.62 -10.67 -18.32
N GLU A 13 16.61 -9.86 -18.64
CA GLU A 13 15.37 -9.79 -17.87
C GLU A 13 14.59 -11.10 -17.92
N ASN A 14 14.46 -11.71 -19.10
CA ASN A 14 13.82 -13.02 -19.24
C ASN A 14 14.55 -14.10 -18.43
N ALA A 15 15.88 -14.10 -18.45
CA ALA A 15 16.68 -15.02 -17.65
C ALA A 15 16.54 -14.77 -16.14
N ARG A 16 16.34 -13.52 -15.71
CA ARG A 16 16.05 -13.16 -14.32
C ARG A 16 14.67 -13.68 -13.90
N ARG A 17 13.64 -13.40 -14.69
CA ARG A 17 12.26 -13.84 -14.42
C ARG A 17 12.14 -15.36 -14.37
N ALA A 18 12.87 -16.08 -15.22
CA ALA A 18 12.87 -17.55 -15.23
C ALA A 18 13.41 -18.20 -13.94
N LYS A 19 14.10 -17.45 -13.07
CA LYS A 19 14.64 -17.94 -11.79
C LYS A 19 13.73 -17.63 -10.59
N LEU A 20 12.64 -16.90 -10.79
CA LEU A 20 11.72 -16.51 -9.72
C LEU A 20 10.80 -17.66 -9.36
N GLY A 21 10.46 -17.77 -8.07
CA GLY A 21 9.42 -18.67 -7.59
C GLY A 21 8.02 -18.23 -8.06
N GLY A 22 7.04 -19.11 -7.89
CA GLY A 22 5.64 -18.83 -8.25
C GLY A 22 5.10 -17.53 -7.62
N PRO A 23 5.22 -17.35 -6.29
CA PRO A 23 4.80 -16.12 -5.63
C PRO A 23 5.51 -14.86 -6.15
N GLU A 24 6.83 -14.91 -6.32
CA GLU A 24 7.62 -13.79 -6.84
C GLU A 24 7.20 -13.40 -8.27
N LEU A 25 6.94 -14.39 -9.13
CA LEU A 25 6.46 -14.14 -10.50
C LEU A 25 5.11 -13.40 -10.51
N HIS A 26 4.19 -13.80 -9.64
CA HIS A 26 2.90 -13.15 -9.49
C HIS A 26 3.06 -11.71 -8.96
N LYS A 27 3.94 -11.50 -8.00
CA LYS A 27 4.25 -10.16 -7.49
C LYS A 27 4.88 -9.26 -8.57
N GLU A 28 5.78 -9.77 -9.41
CA GLU A 28 6.34 -8.98 -10.51
C GLU A 28 5.29 -8.64 -11.59
N LYS A 29 4.41 -9.58 -11.94
CA LYS A 29 3.28 -9.30 -12.84
C LYS A 29 2.35 -8.23 -12.28
N GLY A 30 2.04 -8.31 -10.98
CA GLY A 30 1.28 -7.28 -10.28
C GLY A 30 1.95 -5.91 -10.36
N ASP A 31 3.27 -5.85 -10.17
CA ASP A 31 4.04 -4.60 -10.26
C ASP A 31 4.03 -4.02 -11.69
N ASP A 32 4.09 -4.86 -12.72
CA ASP A 32 4.00 -4.41 -14.12
C ASP A 32 2.59 -3.87 -14.44
N LEU A 33 1.53 -4.55 -13.99
CA LEU A 33 0.15 -4.12 -14.15
C LEU A 33 -0.11 -2.79 -13.39
N TYR A 34 0.43 -2.67 -12.17
CA TYR A 34 0.33 -1.44 -11.38
C TYR A 34 0.98 -0.24 -12.08
N LYS A 35 2.17 -0.42 -12.65
CA LYS A 35 2.86 0.65 -13.41
C LYS A 35 2.05 1.10 -14.63
N ASN A 36 1.27 0.19 -15.21
CA ASN A 36 0.37 0.47 -16.33
C ASN A 36 -1.02 0.95 -15.88
N ALA A 37 -1.21 1.27 -14.60
CA ALA A 37 -2.48 1.69 -13.99
C ALA A 37 -3.63 0.67 -14.15
N GLN A 38 -3.30 -0.61 -14.35
CA GLN A 38 -4.27 -1.71 -14.42
C GLN A 38 -4.47 -2.30 -13.01
N PHE A 39 -5.24 -1.61 -12.17
CA PHE A 39 -5.32 -1.91 -10.74
C PHE A 39 -6.05 -3.21 -10.41
N GLU A 40 -7.19 -3.50 -11.03
CA GLU A 40 -7.95 -4.72 -10.78
C GLU A 40 -7.17 -5.98 -11.23
N PRO A 41 -6.55 -6.01 -12.42
CA PRO A 41 -5.65 -7.10 -12.78
C PRO A 41 -4.44 -7.22 -11.83
N ALA A 42 -3.87 -6.10 -11.39
CA ALA A 42 -2.76 -6.11 -10.44
C ALA A 42 -3.17 -6.74 -9.10
N ILE A 43 -4.37 -6.44 -8.59
CA ILE A 43 -4.94 -7.03 -7.37
C ILE A 43 -5.01 -8.56 -7.49
N VAL A 44 -5.46 -9.08 -8.64
CA VAL A 44 -5.54 -10.53 -8.89
C VAL A 44 -4.15 -11.16 -8.80
N GLU A 45 -3.14 -10.57 -9.43
CA GLU A 45 -1.78 -11.11 -9.40
C GLU A 45 -1.14 -11.01 -8.01
N TYR A 46 -1.33 -9.91 -7.28
CA TYR A 46 -0.86 -9.83 -5.89
C TYR A 46 -1.55 -10.83 -4.97
N THR A 47 -2.83 -11.12 -5.19
CA THR A 47 -3.56 -12.14 -4.43
C THR A 47 -2.99 -13.53 -4.67
N LYS A 48 -2.73 -13.91 -5.93
CA LYS A 48 -2.04 -15.17 -6.26
C LYS A 48 -0.66 -15.28 -5.63
N CYS A 49 0.09 -14.17 -5.55
CA CYS A 49 1.35 -14.15 -4.81
C CYS A 49 1.13 -14.54 -3.35
N LEU A 50 0.23 -13.85 -2.66
CA LEU A 50 -0.04 -14.04 -1.23
C LEU A 50 -0.61 -15.43 -0.92
N ASP A 51 -1.49 -15.96 -1.76
CA ASP A 51 -2.06 -17.31 -1.62
C ASP A 51 -1.01 -18.41 -1.78
N GLY A 52 0.06 -18.14 -2.53
CA GLY A 52 1.18 -19.06 -2.73
C GLY A 52 2.10 -19.17 -1.52
N LEU A 53 2.02 -18.24 -0.55
CA LEU A 53 2.90 -18.19 0.63
C LEU A 53 2.33 -18.99 1.80
N LYS A 54 3.19 -19.73 2.50
CA LYS A 54 2.76 -20.63 3.60
C LYS A 54 3.51 -20.35 4.91
N GLY A 55 2.81 -20.56 6.03
CA GLY A 55 3.39 -20.43 7.36
C GLY A 55 4.07 -19.08 7.57
N ALA A 56 5.34 -19.11 7.98
CA ALA A 56 6.15 -17.92 8.23
C ALA A 56 6.37 -17.04 6.99
N GLU A 57 6.22 -17.58 5.77
CA GLU A 57 6.39 -16.80 4.53
C GLU A 57 5.35 -15.69 4.38
N LYS A 58 4.20 -15.79 5.06
CA LYS A 58 3.15 -14.76 5.04
C LYS A 58 3.58 -13.43 5.68
N GLN A 59 4.66 -13.44 6.46
CA GLN A 59 5.27 -12.23 7.03
C GLN A 59 6.63 -11.90 6.39
N SER A 60 6.98 -12.58 5.30
CA SER A 60 8.21 -12.31 4.55
C SER A 60 8.20 -10.92 3.91
N GLU A 61 9.38 -10.40 3.58
CA GLU A 61 9.52 -9.15 2.84
C GLU A 61 8.74 -9.17 1.50
N LEU A 62 8.63 -10.33 0.85
CA LEU A 62 7.83 -10.50 -0.36
C LEU A 62 6.34 -10.28 -0.07
N ALA A 63 5.81 -10.91 0.99
CA ALA A 63 4.43 -10.75 1.41
C ALA A 63 4.11 -9.29 1.73
N LEU A 64 4.96 -8.64 2.54
CA LEU A 64 4.79 -7.24 2.93
C LEU A 64 4.77 -6.31 1.71
N LYS A 65 5.67 -6.54 0.74
CA LYS A 65 5.68 -5.77 -0.51
C LYS A 65 4.43 -6.03 -1.37
N ALA A 66 3.96 -7.27 -1.44
CA ALA A 66 2.75 -7.61 -2.19
C ALA A 66 1.50 -6.98 -1.55
N LEU A 67 1.34 -7.07 -0.22
CA LEU A 67 0.28 -6.41 0.54
C LEU A 67 0.32 -4.89 0.35
N ALA A 68 1.49 -4.27 0.51
CA ALA A 68 1.63 -2.83 0.36
C ALA A 68 1.26 -2.35 -1.05
N ASN A 69 1.55 -3.12 -2.09
CA ASN A 69 1.20 -2.78 -3.46
C ASN A 69 -0.28 -3.07 -3.78
N ARG A 70 -0.84 -4.16 -3.25
CA ARG A 70 -2.27 -4.47 -3.38
C ARG A 70 -3.13 -3.43 -2.67
N ALA A 71 -2.74 -2.99 -1.47
CA ALA A 71 -3.35 -1.85 -0.77
C ALA A 71 -3.33 -0.57 -1.63
N ALA A 72 -2.24 -0.33 -2.36
CA ALA A 72 -2.17 0.82 -3.26
C ALA A 72 -3.19 0.71 -4.40
N CYS A 73 -3.36 -0.48 -4.98
CA CYS A 73 -4.36 -0.75 -6.02
C CYS A 73 -5.78 -0.56 -5.47
N TYR A 74 -6.08 -1.17 -4.31
CA TYR A 74 -7.38 -1.04 -3.67
C TYR A 74 -7.75 0.43 -3.41
N LYS A 75 -6.79 1.24 -2.98
CA LYS A 75 -7.01 2.68 -2.78
C LYS A 75 -7.39 3.39 -4.08
N GLN A 76 -6.76 3.03 -5.21
CA GLN A 76 -7.04 3.67 -6.51
C GLN A 76 -8.45 3.37 -7.02
N ILE A 77 -8.99 2.20 -6.70
CA ILE A 77 -10.37 1.81 -7.04
C ILE A 77 -11.37 2.09 -5.93
N SER A 78 -11.00 2.91 -4.93
CA SER A 78 -11.81 3.26 -3.77
C SER A 78 -12.32 2.07 -2.93
N ASN A 79 -11.65 0.91 -3.02
CA ASN A 79 -11.87 -0.19 -2.10
C ASN A 79 -11.12 0.10 -0.79
N PHE A 80 -11.74 0.90 0.08
CA PHE A 80 -11.12 1.34 1.32
C PHE A 80 -10.99 0.22 2.35
N ASP A 81 -11.93 -0.73 2.41
CA ASP A 81 -11.84 -1.87 3.33
C ASP A 81 -10.63 -2.76 3.01
N GLY A 82 -10.43 -3.12 1.73
CA GLY A 82 -9.24 -3.87 1.31
C GLY A 82 -7.94 -3.09 1.52
N THR A 83 -7.98 -1.77 1.39
CA THR A 83 -6.82 -0.91 1.71
C THR A 83 -6.48 -0.97 3.20
N ILE A 84 -7.50 -0.92 4.07
CA ILE A 84 -7.33 -0.97 5.53
C ILE A 84 -6.78 -2.32 5.97
N GLU A 85 -7.34 -3.41 5.42
CA GLU A 85 -6.90 -4.77 5.73
C GLU A 85 -5.43 -4.99 5.38
N ASP A 86 -5.04 -4.73 4.12
CA ASP A 86 -3.67 -4.94 3.67
C ASP A 86 -2.68 -4.01 4.38
N CYS A 87 -3.04 -2.74 4.62
CA CYS A 87 -2.16 -1.85 5.39
C CYS A 87 -2.03 -2.29 6.85
N THR A 88 -3.07 -2.85 7.45
CA THR A 88 -3.01 -3.35 8.83
C THR A 88 -2.08 -4.54 8.93
N ALA A 89 -2.17 -5.50 8.01
CA ALA A 89 -1.25 -6.63 7.96
C ALA A 89 0.22 -6.19 7.78
N VAL A 90 0.49 -5.15 6.99
CA VAL A 90 1.84 -4.57 6.89
C VAL A 90 2.28 -3.94 8.21
N LEU A 91 1.40 -3.19 8.87
CA LEU A 91 1.71 -2.46 10.11
C LEU A 91 1.85 -3.38 11.34
N GLU A 92 1.34 -4.60 11.30
CA GLU A 92 1.61 -5.62 12.31
C GLU A 92 3.09 -6.04 12.35
N VAL A 93 3.77 -6.00 11.20
CA VAL A 93 5.20 -6.36 11.08
C VAL A 93 6.10 -5.12 11.03
N GLU A 94 5.64 -4.05 10.38
CA GLU A 94 6.36 -2.78 10.23
C GLU A 94 5.53 -1.61 10.78
N PRO A 95 5.41 -1.44 12.12
CA PRO A 95 4.52 -0.44 12.72
C PRO A 95 4.78 1.01 12.30
N GLU A 96 6.00 1.31 11.87
CA GLU A 96 6.42 2.64 11.42
C GLU A 96 6.49 2.78 9.89
N ASN A 97 5.82 1.90 9.13
CA ASN A 97 5.75 2.03 7.68
C ASN A 97 4.90 3.25 7.29
N VAL A 98 5.58 4.35 6.95
CA VAL A 98 4.97 5.64 6.60
C VAL A 98 3.94 5.51 5.48
N LYS A 99 4.21 4.71 4.44
CA LYS A 99 3.28 4.56 3.30
C LYS A 99 2.01 3.82 3.71
N ALA A 100 2.14 2.76 4.52
CA ALA A 100 0.98 2.01 5.02
C ALA A 100 0.12 2.87 5.96
N LEU A 101 0.73 3.60 6.90
CA LEU A 101 0.01 4.54 7.78
C LEU A 101 -0.78 5.59 6.99
N ILE A 102 -0.15 6.24 6.01
CA ILE A 102 -0.82 7.29 5.21
C ILE A 102 -1.98 6.71 4.39
N ARG A 103 -1.77 5.57 3.72
CA ARG A 103 -2.83 4.93 2.92
C ARG A 103 -3.99 4.47 3.79
N ARG A 104 -3.70 3.89 4.95
CA ARG A 104 -4.72 3.47 5.91
C ARG A 104 -5.48 4.65 6.49
N ALA A 105 -4.79 5.76 6.80
CA ALA A 105 -5.45 6.99 7.22
C ALA A 105 -6.41 7.56 6.17
N GLN A 106 -5.98 7.58 4.90
CA GLN A 106 -6.83 8.01 3.77
C GLN A 106 -8.05 7.10 3.60
N ALA A 107 -7.86 5.78 3.74
CA ALA A 107 -8.94 4.82 3.65
C ALA A 107 -9.91 4.94 4.83
N PHE A 108 -9.42 5.08 6.06
CA PHE A 108 -10.25 5.36 7.24
C PHE A 108 -11.04 6.65 7.09
N GLU A 109 -10.45 7.71 6.53
CA GLU A 109 -11.17 8.94 6.22
C GLU A 109 -12.28 8.69 5.18
N GLY A 110 -12.00 7.90 4.14
CA GLY A 110 -12.96 7.52 3.10
C GLY A 110 -14.16 6.70 3.60
N VAL A 111 -14.00 5.97 4.71
CA VAL A 111 -15.10 5.25 5.40
C VAL A 111 -15.56 5.94 6.69
N GLU A 112 -15.27 7.24 6.82
CA GLU A 112 -15.70 8.12 7.93
C GLU A 112 -15.25 7.68 9.34
N ARG A 113 -14.22 6.84 9.41
CA ARG A 113 -13.54 6.41 10.64
C ARG A 113 -12.48 7.43 11.07
N TYR A 114 -12.90 8.68 11.24
CA TYR A 114 -11.98 9.82 11.40
C TYR A 114 -11.04 9.75 12.60
N ARG A 115 -11.44 9.10 13.70
CA ARG A 115 -10.57 8.93 14.88
C ARG A 115 -9.38 8.02 14.57
N PHE A 116 -9.60 6.95 13.81
CA PHE A 116 -8.53 6.04 13.37
C PHE A 116 -7.62 6.71 12.35
N ALA A 117 -8.19 7.45 11.39
CA ALA A 117 -7.41 8.26 10.45
C ALA A 117 -6.48 9.27 11.16
N LEU A 118 -7.02 9.98 12.18
CA LEU A 118 -6.24 10.95 12.95
C LEU A 118 -5.11 10.28 13.74
N GLN A 119 -5.32 9.07 14.25
CA GLN A 119 -4.31 8.31 14.98
C GLN A 119 -3.12 7.94 14.08
N ASP A 120 -3.39 7.40 12.88
CA ASP A 120 -2.35 7.04 11.92
C ASP A 120 -1.54 8.27 11.48
N VAL A 121 -2.22 9.38 11.17
CA VAL A 121 -1.56 10.65 10.80
C VAL A 121 -0.69 11.20 11.93
N LYS A 122 -1.18 11.18 13.18
CA LYS A 122 -0.37 11.60 14.34
C LYS A 122 0.86 10.74 14.53
N THR A 123 0.74 9.44 14.29
CA THR A 123 1.87 8.50 14.36
C THR A 123 2.95 8.91 13.36
N VAL A 124 2.57 9.18 12.10
CA VAL A 124 3.52 9.68 11.09
C VAL A 124 4.17 11.01 11.49
N LEU A 125 3.39 11.97 11.99
CA LEU A 125 3.91 13.29 12.39
C LEU A 125 4.83 13.25 13.62
N SER A 126 4.80 12.16 14.41
CA SER A 126 5.70 11.95 15.54
C SER A 126 7.07 11.39 15.14
N MET A 127 7.22 10.90 13.91
CA MET A 127 8.47 10.34 13.40
C MET A 127 9.46 11.41 12.95
N PRO A 128 10.77 11.10 12.86
CA PRO A 128 11.76 12.04 12.34
C PRO A 128 11.41 12.55 10.94
N TYR A 129 11.49 13.87 10.74
CA TYR A 129 11.15 14.52 9.46
C TYR A 129 11.94 13.94 8.27
N GLN A 130 13.19 13.53 8.50
CA GLN A 130 14.04 12.89 7.49
C GLN A 130 13.47 11.53 7.01
N LYS A 131 12.82 10.78 7.90
CA LYS A 131 12.17 9.49 7.58
C LYS A 131 10.85 9.71 6.84
N VAL A 132 10.07 10.70 7.27
CA VAL A 132 8.75 11.00 6.69
C VAL A 132 8.90 11.65 5.31
N GLY A 133 9.78 12.64 5.20
CA GLY A 133 9.97 13.48 4.02
C GLY A 133 8.91 14.58 3.90
N LYS A 134 9.30 15.71 3.30
CA LYS A 134 8.47 16.93 3.20
C LYS A 134 7.05 16.67 2.69
N ALA A 135 6.92 15.98 1.56
CA ALA A 135 5.62 15.75 0.92
C ALA A 135 4.64 14.98 1.80
N ASN A 136 5.11 13.94 2.49
CA ASN A 136 4.29 13.15 3.40
C ASN A 136 3.97 13.92 4.68
N PHE A 137 4.93 14.71 5.18
CA PHE A 137 4.73 15.54 6.36
C PHE A 137 3.66 16.61 6.11
N ASP A 138 3.76 17.34 4.99
CA ASP A 138 2.80 18.37 4.60
C ASP A 138 1.39 17.77 4.41
N LEU A 139 1.30 16.62 3.75
CA LEU A 139 0.04 15.88 3.59
C LEU A 139 -0.57 15.50 4.95
N CYS A 140 0.23 14.88 5.83
CA CYS A 140 -0.22 14.45 7.15
C CYS A 140 -0.63 15.65 8.01
N ASN A 141 0.12 16.75 7.99
CA ASN A 141 -0.20 17.95 8.74
C ASN A 141 -1.54 18.55 8.27
N GLY A 142 -1.77 18.62 6.96
CA GLY A 142 -3.05 19.04 6.39
C GLY A 142 -4.22 18.14 6.80
N MET A 143 -4.02 16.81 6.76
CA MET A 143 -5.02 15.85 7.23
C MET A 143 -5.31 16.02 8.72
N GLN A 144 -4.27 16.19 9.56
CA GLN A 144 -4.41 16.34 11.01
C GLN A 144 -5.33 17.50 11.37
N HIS A 145 -5.15 18.67 10.76
CA HIS A 145 -5.99 19.84 11.01
C HIS A 145 -7.45 19.62 10.58
N ARG A 146 -7.69 19.02 9.42
CA ARG A 146 -9.06 18.70 8.99
C ARG A 146 -9.72 17.69 9.92
N LEU A 147 -9.08 16.55 10.12
CA LEU A 147 -9.59 15.45 10.94
C LEU A 147 -9.84 15.86 12.39
N SER A 148 -8.96 16.69 12.97
CA SER A 148 -9.15 17.20 14.34
C SER A 148 -10.41 18.05 14.47
N ARG A 149 -10.72 18.89 13.47
CA ARG A 149 -11.96 19.68 13.44
C ARG A 149 -13.18 18.77 13.29
N THR A 150 -13.15 17.82 12.36
CA THR A 150 -14.26 16.86 12.15
C THR A 150 -14.55 16.06 13.41
N VAL A 151 -13.52 15.51 14.06
CA VAL A 151 -13.69 14.73 15.31
C VAL A 151 -14.25 15.59 16.44
N ALA A 152 -13.84 16.86 16.56
CA ALA A 152 -14.37 17.77 17.57
C ALA A 152 -15.86 18.09 17.33
N GLN A 153 -16.25 18.34 16.07
CA GLN A 153 -17.65 18.58 15.68
C GLN A 153 -18.54 17.38 16.00
N LEU A 154 -18.12 16.18 15.60
CA LEU A 154 -18.87 14.95 15.88
C LEU A 154 -19.03 14.70 17.39
N LYS A 155 -18.01 15.04 18.19
CA LYS A 155 -18.10 14.93 19.65
C LYS A 155 -19.15 15.87 20.23
N GLN A 156 -19.24 17.10 19.74
CA GLN A 156 -20.24 18.08 20.18
C GLN A 156 -21.66 17.67 19.79
N MET A 157 -21.84 17.16 18.57
CA MET A 157 -23.12 16.65 18.08
C MET A 157 -23.63 15.46 18.91
N ASN A 158 -22.75 14.54 19.30
CA ASN A 158 -23.12 13.36 20.08
C ASN A 158 -23.32 13.65 21.58
N SER A 159 -22.96 14.85 22.06
CA SER A 159 -23.16 15.29 23.45
C SER A 159 -24.39 16.20 23.63
N SER A 160 -25.11 16.51 22.55
CA SER A 160 -26.35 17.29 22.55
C SER A 160 -27.54 16.36 22.38
#